data_AF-A0A397T5Y8-F1
#
_entry.id   AF-A0A397T5Y8-F1
#
_cell.length_a   1.000
_cell.length_b   1.000
_cell.length_c   1.000
_cell.angle_alpha   90.00
_cell.angle_beta   90.00
_cell.angle_gamma   90.00
#
_symmetry.space_group_name_H-M   'P 1'
#
loop_
_entity.id
_entity.type
_entity.pdbx_description
1 polymer ?
#
loop_
_entity_poly.entity_id
_entity_poly.type
_entity_poly.pdbx_seq_one_letter_code
_entity_poly.pdbx_strand_id
1 'polypeptide(L)'
;MPSPSILLQHSLNVIDQFEFCRLHDAETHIVPEGLKKNYPINIDFDRLPKRVEELIPELILVIKGEIKSLYRDIALDVYQELGRARARKPTILMGRFQKFQPGYYGSKGASIIFSSLVSLFMNTNVLTMDMTKPQEPLEYLNQVLVPEAAIRLISQDRGGISLEEARKEMEDSVEFGMYVHDIEEDLDDE
;
A
#
# COMPACT_ATOMS: atom_id res chain seq x y z
N MET A 1 28.40 26.25 -48.16
CA MET A 1 26.92 26.17 -48.09
C MET A 1 26.55 25.37 -46.86
N PRO A 2 25.99 25.98 -45.80
CA PRO A 2 25.29 25.23 -44.77
C PRO A 2 23.84 25.05 -45.23
N SER A 3 23.25 23.87 -45.04
CA SER A 3 21.80 23.69 -45.18
C SER A 3 21.19 23.18 -43.88
N PRO A 4 19.96 23.62 -43.57
CA PRO A 4 19.44 23.68 -42.22
C PRO A 4 18.28 22.70 -41.99
N SER A 5 18.17 22.15 -40.79
CA SER A 5 16.94 21.63 -40.19
C SER A 5 17.30 21.38 -38.72
N ILE A 6 16.99 22.26 -37.77
CA ILE A 6 15.64 22.47 -37.24
C ILE A 6 14.88 21.15 -37.19
N LEU A 7 15.30 20.26 -36.29
CA LEU A 7 14.43 19.22 -35.75
C LEU A 7 14.41 19.40 -34.25
N LEU A 8 13.47 20.26 -33.86
CA LEU A 8 12.71 20.20 -32.63
C LEU A 8 13.53 19.94 -31.36
N GLN A 9 13.99 21.07 -30.83
CA GLN A 9 13.86 21.37 -29.41
C GLN A 9 12.40 21.15 -28.99
N HIS A 10 11.97 19.89 -28.86
CA HIS A 10 10.80 19.58 -28.05
C HIS A 10 11.24 19.92 -26.63
N SER A 11 10.77 21.05 -26.13
CA SER A 11 10.59 21.20 -24.69
C SER A 11 9.60 20.12 -24.28
N LEU A 12 10.12 18.89 -24.05
CA LEU A 12 9.37 17.84 -23.38
C LEU A 12 8.81 18.49 -22.12
N ASN A 13 7.49 18.40 -21.95
CA ASN A 13 6.84 18.95 -20.78
C ASN A 13 7.57 18.43 -19.54
N VAL A 14 7.75 19.27 -18.51
CA VAL A 14 8.43 18.84 -17.27
C VAL A 14 7.76 17.59 -16.70
N ILE A 15 6.45 17.46 -16.92
CA ILE A 15 5.67 16.25 -16.62
C ILE A 15 6.19 15.06 -17.43
N ASP A 16 6.20 15.13 -18.77
CA ASP A 16 6.68 14.05 -19.64
C ASP A 16 8.13 13.63 -19.36
N GLN A 17 9.01 14.58 -19.04
CA GLN A 17 10.39 14.29 -18.64
C GLN A 17 10.45 13.54 -17.31
N PHE A 18 9.64 13.95 -16.34
CA PHE A 18 9.57 13.30 -15.03
C PHE A 18 9.01 11.88 -15.15
N GLU A 19 7.99 11.68 -15.98
CA GLU A 19 7.44 10.35 -16.26
C GLU A 19 8.43 9.45 -16.97
N PHE A 20 9.15 9.97 -17.98
CA PHE A 20 10.23 9.22 -18.64
C PHE A 20 11.33 8.80 -17.66
N CYS A 21 11.78 9.71 -16.78
CA CYS A 21 12.76 9.38 -15.75
C CYS A 21 12.24 8.31 -14.78
N ARG A 22 10.96 8.41 -14.37
CA ARG A 22 10.31 7.44 -13.48
C ARG A 22 10.21 6.06 -14.13
N LEU A 23 9.77 6.00 -15.38
CA LEU A 23 9.68 4.75 -16.16
C LEU A 23 11.07 4.15 -16.38
N HIS A 24 12.05 4.95 -16.78
CA HIS A 24 13.41 4.49 -17.02
C HIS A 24 14.05 3.91 -15.75
N ASP A 25 13.89 4.58 -14.61
CA ASP A 25 14.43 4.09 -13.34
C ASP A 25 13.73 2.80 -12.88
N ALA A 26 12.40 2.72 -13.08
CA ALA A 26 11.64 1.54 -12.75
C ALA A 26 12.05 0.32 -13.58
N GLU A 27 12.21 0.48 -14.90
CA GLU A 27 12.61 -0.59 -15.82
C GLU A 27 14.09 -0.99 -15.63
N THR A 28 14.96 -0.03 -15.29
CA THR A 28 16.40 -0.28 -15.22
C THR A 28 16.86 -0.77 -13.85
N HIS A 29 16.21 -0.35 -12.77
CA HIS A 29 16.62 -0.66 -11.40
C HIS A 29 15.54 -1.37 -10.60
N ILE A 30 14.34 -0.79 -10.47
CA ILE A 30 13.31 -1.28 -9.53
C ILE A 30 12.83 -2.70 -9.88
N VAL A 31 12.44 -2.94 -11.12
CA VAL A 31 11.96 -4.25 -11.57
C VAL A 31 13.08 -5.29 -11.50
N PRO A 32 14.28 -5.08 -12.08
CA PRO A 32 15.38 -6.05 -11.97
C PRO A 32 15.78 -6.39 -10.54
N GLU A 33 15.78 -5.43 -9.62
CA GLU A 33 16.07 -5.68 -8.20
C GLU A 33 14.97 -6.49 -7.52
N GLY A 34 13.70 -6.15 -7.78
CA GLY A 34 12.57 -6.93 -7.27
C GLY A 34 12.60 -8.39 -7.72
N LEU A 35 12.97 -8.63 -8.98
CA LEU A 35 13.13 -10.00 -9.51
C LEU A 35 14.26 -10.77 -8.83
N LYS A 36 15.41 -10.12 -8.55
CA LYS A 36 16.50 -10.74 -7.77
C LYS A 36 16.05 -11.12 -6.36
N LYS A 37 15.14 -10.34 -5.78
CA LYS A 37 14.50 -10.59 -4.47
C LYS A 37 13.27 -11.50 -4.58
N ASN A 38 12.97 -12.02 -5.77
CA ASN A 38 11.82 -12.89 -6.05
C ASN A 38 10.46 -12.25 -5.67
N TYR A 39 10.28 -10.95 -5.86
CA TYR A 39 8.95 -10.35 -5.77
C TYR A 39 8.07 -10.85 -6.92
N PRO A 40 6.78 -11.13 -6.66
CA PRO A 40 5.89 -11.68 -7.68
C PRO A 40 5.63 -10.62 -8.76
N ILE A 41 5.73 -11.01 -10.04
CA ILE A 41 5.25 -10.19 -11.17
C ILE A 41 3.75 -10.40 -11.40
N ASN A 42 3.26 -11.60 -11.07
CA ASN A 42 1.87 -11.98 -11.29
C ASN A 42 1.26 -12.35 -9.95
N ILE A 43 0.28 -11.56 -9.51
CA ILE A 43 -0.55 -11.84 -8.34
C ILE A 43 -1.95 -12.21 -8.82
N ASP A 44 -2.48 -13.30 -8.27
CA ASP A 44 -3.88 -13.70 -8.47
C ASP A 44 -4.79 -12.77 -7.65
N PHE A 45 -5.09 -11.61 -8.24
CA PHE A 45 -5.95 -10.59 -7.62
C PHE A 45 -7.41 -11.04 -7.48
N ASP A 46 -7.87 -11.99 -8.30
CA ASP A 46 -9.23 -12.54 -8.20
C ASP A 46 -9.42 -13.35 -6.91
N ARG A 47 -8.36 -14.02 -6.46
CA ARG A 47 -8.37 -14.76 -5.19
C ARG A 47 -8.03 -13.92 -3.97
N LEU A 48 -7.48 -12.72 -4.16
CA LEU A 48 -7.04 -11.85 -3.06
C LEU A 48 -8.15 -11.50 -2.05
N PRO A 49 -9.40 -11.19 -2.45
CA PRO A 49 -10.50 -10.97 -1.49
C PRO A 49 -10.71 -12.16 -0.56
N LYS A 50 -10.66 -13.38 -1.11
CA LYS A 50 -10.88 -14.59 -0.32
C LYS A 50 -9.75 -14.81 0.68
N ARG A 51 -8.51 -14.55 0.27
CA ARG A 51 -7.35 -14.60 1.17
C ARG A 51 -7.47 -13.59 2.31
N VAL A 52 -7.95 -12.37 2.04
CA VAL A 52 -8.21 -11.36 3.08
C VAL A 52 -9.30 -11.83 4.05
N GLU A 53 -10.36 -12.47 3.55
CA GLU A 53 -11.41 -13.06 4.38
C GLU A 53 -10.86 -14.14 5.34
N GLU A 54 -9.93 -14.97 4.88
CA GLU A 54 -9.29 -16.00 5.70
C GLU A 54 -8.48 -15.42 6.88
N LEU A 55 -8.04 -14.16 6.78
CA LEU A 55 -7.31 -13.46 7.84
C LEU A 55 -8.20 -12.86 8.94
N ILE A 56 -9.53 -12.84 8.76
CA ILE A 56 -10.47 -12.22 9.71
C ILE A 56 -10.23 -12.64 11.16
N PRO A 57 -10.05 -13.94 11.49
CA PRO A 57 -9.85 -14.35 12.88
C PRO A 57 -8.65 -13.65 13.53
N GLU A 58 -7.53 -13.54 12.81
CA GLU A 58 -6.32 -12.89 13.29
C GLU A 58 -6.46 -11.37 13.38
N LEU A 59 -7.12 -10.75 12.39
CA LEU A 59 -7.37 -9.31 12.40
C LEU A 59 -8.30 -8.90 13.55
N ILE A 60 -9.27 -9.74 13.93
CA ILE A 60 -10.11 -9.51 15.12
C ILE A 60 -9.26 -9.49 16.39
N LEU A 61 -8.26 -10.36 16.52
CA LEU A 61 -7.35 -10.36 17.67
C LEU A 61 -6.52 -9.08 17.73
N VAL A 62 -6.11 -8.52 16.58
CA VAL A 62 -5.46 -7.20 16.50
C VAL A 62 -6.39 -6.08 16.97
N ILE A 63 -7.65 -6.07 16.50
CA ILE A 63 -8.65 -5.06 16.89
C ILE A 63 -8.87 -5.09 18.41
N LYS A 64 -9.04 -6.28 18.99
CA LYS A 64 -9.21 -6.48 20.43
C LYS A 64 -7.96 -6.17 21.26
N GLY A 65 -6.80 -6.04 20.62
CA GLY A 65 -5.51 -5.82 21.30
C GLY A 65 -4.94 -7.08 21.95
N GLU A 66 -5.42 -8.26 21.55
CA GLU A 66 -4.92 -9.55 22.00
C GLU A 66 -3.61 -9.91 21.26
N ILE A 67 -3.44 -9.42 20.02
CA ILE A 67 -2.19 -9.45 19.27
C ILE A 67 -1.60 -8.04 19.19
N LYS A 68 -0.31 -7.92 19.48
CA LYS A 68 0.43 -6.67 19.32
C LYS A 68 0.54 -6.29 17.85
N SER A 69 0.26 -5.03 17.53
CA SER A 69 0.36 -4.47 16.19
C SER A 69 1.27 -3.25 16.20
N LEU A 70 2.37 -3.31 15.44
CA LEU A 70 3.25 -2.14 15.27
C LEU A 70 2.52 -0.99 14.59
N TYR A 71 1.62 -1.29 13.65
CA TYR A 71 0.83 -0.27 12.95
C TYR A 71 -0.16 0.42 13.86
N ARG A 72 -0.78 -0.32 14.80
CA ARG A 72 -1.59 0.25 15.86
C ARG A 72 -0.76 1.16 16.77
N ASP A 73 0.43 0.73 17.17
CA ASP A 73 1.35 1.54 18.00
C ASP A 73 1.73 2.84 17.27
N ILE A 74 2.18 2.76 16.01
CA ILE A 74 2.51 3.93 15.16
C ILE A 74 1.31 4.87 15.02
N ALA A 75 0.12 4.32 14.83
CA ALA A 75 -1.09 5.13 14.71
C ALA A 75 -1.38 5.86 16.04
N LEU A 76 -1.30 5.17 17.18
CA LEU A 76 -1.55 5.73 18.50
C LEU A 76 -0.51 6.79 18.90
N ASP A 77 0.77 6.56 18.63
CA ASP A 77 1.86 7.49 18.95
C ASP A 77 1.61 8.87 18.35
N VAL A 78 1.19 8.94 17.08
CA VAL A 78 0.86 10.21 16.41
C VAL A 78 -0.31 10.94 17.09
N TYR A 79 -1.31 10.19 17.57
CA TYR A 79 -2.43 10.77 18.31
C TYR A 79 -2.03 11.28 19.68
N GLN A 80 -1.10 10.58 20.36
CA GLN A 80 -0.56 11.01 21.65
C GLN A 80 0.31 12.26 21.51
N GLU A 81 1.17 12.32 20.50
CA GLU A 81 2.10 13.43 20.27
C GLU A 81 1.39 14.71 19.79
N LEU A 82 0.47 14.59 18.84
CA LEU A 82 -0.11 15.75 18.13
C LEU A 82 -1.53 16.09 18.57
N GLY A 83 -2.21 15.17 19.24
CA GLY A 83 -3.65 15.24 19.51
C GLY A 83 -4.50 14.98 18.26
N ARG A 84 -5.78 14.64 18.48
CA ARG A 84 -6.75 14.21 17.43
C ARG A 84 -6.82 15.15 16.23
N ALA A 85 -6.90 16.46 16.45
CA ALA A 85 -7.10 17.43 15.37
C ALA A 85 -5.89 17.55 14.44
N ARG A 86 -4.67 17.42 14.96
CA ARG A 86 -3.45 17.54 14.14
C ARG A 86 -3.06 16.21 13.50
N ALA A 87 -3.28 15.09 14.18
CA ALA A 87 -3.02 13.74 13.67
C ALA A 87 -3.76 13.42 12.35
N ARG A 88 -4.89 14.09 12.10
CA ARG A 88 -5.73 13.95 10.91
C ARG A 88 -5.41 14.92 9.78
N LYS A 89 -4.42 15.80 9.94
CA LYS A 89 -4.04 16.72 8.87
C LYS A 89 -3.49 15.96 7.67
N PRO A 90 -3.87 16.30 6.42
CA PRO A 90 -3.38 15.64 5.22
C PRO A 90 -1.85 15.56 5.14
N THR A 91 -1.14 16.62 5.56
CA THR A 91 0.32 16.65 5.59
C THR A 91 0.93 15.59 6.53
N ILE A 92 0.30 15.36 7.69
CA ILE A 92 0.74 14.34 8.65
C ILE A 92 0.42 12.95 8.12
N LEU A 93 -0.74 12.76 7.50
CA LEU A 93 -1.13 11.48 6.89
C LEU A 93 -0.21 11.10 5.73
N MET A 94 0.08 12.05 4.83
CA MET A 94 1.01 11.85 3.71
C MET A 94 2.41 11.45 4.18
N GLY A 95 2.94 12.08 5.24
CA GLY A 95 4.27 11.77 5.79
C GLY A 95 4.45 10.35 6.31
N ARG A 96 3.36 9.58 6.47
CA ARG A 96 3.38 8.17 6.90
C ARG A 96 2.68 7.23 5.93
N PHE A 97 2.15 7.73 4.83
CA PHE A 97 1.36 6.96 3.87
C PHE A 97 2.13 5.76 3.29
N GLN A 98 3.41 5.96 2.98
CA GLN A 98 4.29 4.90 2.46
C GLN A 98 4.41 3.70 3.43
N LYS A 99 4.36 3.94 4.74
CA LYS A 99 4.46 2.87 5.75
C LYS A 99 3.26 1.93 5.78
N PHE A 100 2.14 2.35 5.18
CA PHE A 100 0.89 1.59 5.14
C PHE A 100 0.62 0.98 3.76
N GLN A 101 1.52 1.18 2.79
CA GLN A 101 1.41 0.56 1.47
C GLN A 101 1.64 -0.95 1.58
N PRO A 102 0.89 -1.77 0.84
CA PRO A 102 0.96 -3.23 0.96
C PRO A 102 2.17 -3.86 0.23
N GLY A 103 3.26 -3.11 0.05
CA GLY A 103 4.48 -3.57 -0.62
C GLY A 103 4.24 -3.97 -2.08
N TYR A 104 4.79 -5.12 -2.49
CA TYR A 104 4.69 -5.61 -3.86
C TYR A 104 3.25 -5.80 -4.34
N TYR A 105 2.24 -5.80 -3.48
CA TYR A 105 0.83 -5.83 -3.90
C TYR A 105 0.40 -4.58 -4.68
N GLY A 106 1.14 -3.48 -4.58
CA GLY A 106 0.88 -2.25 -5.31
C GLY A 106 -0.44 -1.57 -4.98
N SER A 107 -0.81 -0.57 -5.77
CA SER A 107 -2.05 0.19 -5.59
C SER A 107 -3.28 -0.68 -5.90
N LYS A 108 -3.18 -1.60 -6.88
CA LYS A 108 -4.26 -2.55 -7.21
C LYS A 108 -4.56 -3.47 -6.03
N GLY A 109 -3.53 -4.07 -5.43
CA GLY A 109 -3.69 -4.88 -4.24
C GLY A 109 -4.17 -4.07 -3.04
N ALA A 110 -3.69 -2.83 -2.87
CA ALA A 110 -4.17 -1.94 -1.81
C ALA A 110 -5.69 -1.71 -1.90
N SER A 111 -6.20 -1.42 -3.10
CA SER A 111 -7.63 -1.21 -3.35
C SER A 111 -8.47 -2.46 -3.05
N ILE A 112 -8.00 -3.63 -3.48
CA ILE A 112 -8.70 -4.91 -3.24
C ILE A 112 -8.69 -5.28 -1.76
N ILE A 113 -7.55 -5.13 -1.07
CA ILE A 113 -7.45 -5.39 0.38
C ILE A 113 -8.38 -4.43 1.13
N PHE A 114 -8.32 -3.14 0.82
CA PHE A 114 -9.14 -2.12 1.46
C PHE A 114 -10.64 -2.37 1.27
N SER A 115 -11.08 -2.58 0.04
CA SER A 115 -12.51 -2.83 -0.28
C SER A 115 -13.02 -4.11 0.39
N SER A 116 -12.21 -5.17 0.41
CA SER A 116 -12.52 -6.41 1.12
C SER A 116 -12.71 -6.15 2.61
N LEU A 117 -11.77 -5.45 3.26
CA LEU A 117 -11.86 -5.11 4.67
C LEU A 117 -13.06 -4.20 4.99
N VAL A 118 -13.38 -3.23 4.13
CA VAL A 118 -14.58 -2.39 4.29
C VAL A 118 -15.84 -3.26 4.26
N SER A 119 -15.96 -4.16 3.29
CA SER A 119 -17.09 -5.08 3.19
C SER A 119 -17.21 -5.98 4.43
N LEU A 120 -16.09 -6.47 4.95
CA LEU A 120 -16.06 -7.42 6.06
C LEU A 120 -16.26 -6.80 7.44
N PHE A 121 -15.80 -5.56 7.65
CA PHE A 121 -15.76 -4.93 8.97
C PHE A 121 -16.66 -3.71 9.14
N MET A 122 -16.81 -2.89 8.08
CA MET A 122 -17.62 -1.66 8.14
C MET A 122 -19.07 -1.97 7.81
N ASN A 123 -19.34 -2.67 6.70
CA ASN A 123 -20.71 -2.97 6.27
C ASN A 123 -21.43 -3.95 7.22
N THR A 124 -20.68 -4.74 7.97
CA THR A 124 -21.17 -5.67 9.01
C THR A 124 -21.28 -5.04 10.40
N ASN A 125 -20.85 -3.77 10.57
CA ASN A 125 -20.73 -3.07 11.86
C ASN A 125 -19.89 -3.79 12.92
N VAL A 126 -18.94 -4.64 12.53
CA VAL A 126 -18.01 -5.29 13.46
C VAL A 126 -16.99 -4.30 14.02
N LEU A 127 -16.50 -3.37 13.19
CA LEU A 127 -15.53 -2.37 13.59
C LEU A 127 -16.25 -1.11 14.11
N THR A 128 -16.37 -0.99 15.43
CA THR A 128 -17.08 0.12 16.08
C THR A 128 -16.14 1.25 16.51
N MET A 129 -16.70 2.45 16.67
CA MET A 129 -15.99 3.63 17.17
C MET A 129 -15.25 3.37 18.48
N ASP A 130 -15.85 2.61 19.41
CA ASP A 130 -15.26 2.35 20.72
C ASP A 130 -14.02 1.47 20.62
N MET A 131 -13.98 0.55 19.66
CA MET A 131 -12.84 -0.35 19.43
C MET A 131 -11.66 0.35 18.77
N THR A 132 -11.91 1.40 17.98
CA THR A 132 -10.89 2.09 17.18
C THR A 132 -10.40 3.39 17.79
N LYS A 133 -10.96 3.83 18.93
CA LYS A 133 -10.51 5.06 19.61
C LYS A 133 -8.98 5.07 19.79
N PRO A 134 -8.32 6.20 19.50
CA PRO A 134 -8.87 7.52 19.16
C PRO A 134 -9.17 7.76 17.67
N GLN A 135 -8.91 6.77 16.80
CA GLN A 135 -9.13 6.84 15.36
C GLN A 135 -10.61 6.64 15.00
N GLU A 136 -11.03 7.22 13.87
CA GLU A 136 -12.26 6.77 13.20
C GLU A 136 -12.06 5.34 12.67
N PRO A 137 -13.11 4.52 12.55
CA PRO A 137 -13.04 3.16 12.01
C PRO A 137 -12.34 3.08 10.65
N LEU A 138 -12.62 4.02 9.74
CA LEU A 138 -11.98 4.06 8.43
C LEU A 138 -10.48 4.38 8.50
N GLU A 139 -10.08 5.26 9.43
CA GLU A 139 -8.67 5.59 9.65
C GLU A 139 -7.92 4.39 10.25
N TYR A 140 -8.57 3.67 11.18
CA TYR A 140 -8.03 2.46 11.78
C TYR A 140 -7.87 1.35 10.72
N LEU A 141 -8.87 1.19 9.85
CA LEU A 141 -8.81 0.23 8.76
C LEU A 141 -7.60 0.51 7.85
N ASN A 142 -7.41 1.75 7.43
CA ASN A 142 -6.29 2.14 6.57
C ASN A 142 -4.92 2.06 7.26
N GLN A 143 -4.81 2.57 8.48
CA GLN A 143 -3.51 2.69 9.15
C GLN A 143 -3.10 1.43 9.90
N VAL A 144 -4.03 0.51 10.18
CA VAL A 144 -3.79 -0.71 10.96
C VAL A 144 -4.18 -1.95 10.17
N LEU A 145 -5.45 -2.11 9.77
CA LEU A 145 -5.91 -3.39 9.21
C LEU A 145 -5.34 -3.69 7.82
N VAL A 146 -5.23 -2.68 6.94
CA VAL A 146 -4.62 -2.84 5.61
C VAL A 146 -3.17 -3.33 5.72
N PRO A 147 -2.26 -2.65 6.46
CA PRO A 147 -0.88 -3.13 6.57
C PRO A 147 -0.78 -4.44 7.37
N GLU A 148 -1.63 -4.69 8.37
CA GLU A 148 -1.67 -5.98 9.09
C GLU A 148 -2.11 -7.15 8.19
N ALA A 149 -3.04 -6.91 7.27
CA ALA A 149 -3.44 -7.89 6.26
C ALA A 149 -2.30 -8.11 5.26
N ALA A 150 -1.67 -7.03 4.78
CA ALA A 150 -0.58 -7.10 3.82
C ALA A 150 0.61 -7.92 4.35
N ILE A 151 1.10 -7.68 5.57
CA ILE A 151 2.22 -8.46 6.12
C ILE A 151 1.89 -9.95 6.28
N ARG A 152 0.62 -10.30 6.54
CA ARG A 152 0.18 -11.70 6.66
C ARG A 152 0.08 -12.37 5.31
N LEU A 153 -0.44 -11.67 4.31
CA LEU A 153 -0.46 -12.13 2.93
C LEU A 153 0.98 -12.37 2.44
N ILE A 154 1.88 -11.42 2.66
CA ILE A 154 3.31 -11.55 2.31
C ILE A 154 3.95 -12.73 3.05
N SER A 155 3.67 -12.88 4.35
CA SER A 155 4.14 -14.02 5.13
C SER A 155 3.70 -15.35 4.49
N GLN A 156 2.43 -15.47 4.11
CA GLN A 156 1.91 -16.66 3.43
C GLN A 156 2.57 -16.91 2.07
N ASP A 157 2.73 -15.86 1.24
CA ASP A 157 3.34 -15.96 -0.09
C ASP A 157 4.79 -16.43 -0.02
N ARG A 158 5.49 -16.09 1.07
CA ARG A 158 6.86 -16.48 1.35
C ARG A 158 6.99 -17.81 2.12
N GLY A 159 5.91 -18.58 2.22
CA GLY A 159 5.93 -19.89 2.88
C GLY A 159 5.91 -19.82 4.41
N GLY A 160 5.35 -18.75 4.97
CA GLY A 160 5.14 -18.58 6.41
C GLY A 160 6.31 -17.95 7.16
N ILE A 161 7.02 -17.00 6.54
CA ILE A 161 8.07 -16.22 7.23
C ILE A 161 7.49 -15.41 8.40
N SER A 162 8.34 -14.93 9.32
CA SER A 162 7.86 -14.12 10.44
C SER A 162 7.21 -12.82 9.97
N LEU A 163 6.28 -12.27 10.76
CA LEU A 163 5.66 -10.98 10.47
C LEU A 163 6.67 -9.82 10.44
N GLU A 164 7.78 -9.95 11.16
CA GLU A 164 8.86 -8.95 11.10
C GLU A 164 9.59 -8.98 9.76
N GLU A 165 9.91 -10.17 9.25
CA GLU A 165 10.53 -10.35 7.94
C GLU A 165 9.57 -9.93 6.83
N ALA A 166 8.31 -10.34 6.90
CA ALA A 166 7.27 -9.94 5.95
C ALA A 166 7.08 -8.42 5.92
N ARG A 167 7.18 -7.73 7.06
CA ARG A 167 7.15 -6.26 7.11
C ARG A 167 8.35 -5.64 6.41
N LYS A 168 9.57 -6.13 6.66
CA LYS A 168 10.78 -5.63 5.98
C LYS A 168 10.63 -5.77 4.47
N GLU A 169 10.08 -6.89 4.03
CA GLU A 169 9.79 -7.12 2.62
C GLU A 169 8.69 -6.20 2.09
N MET A 170 7.61 -5.99 2.85
CA MET A 170 6.56 -5.05 2.49
C MET A 170 7.11 -3.64 2.26
N GLU A 171 7.97 -3.15 3.16
CA GLU A 171 8.58 -1.83 3.05
C GLU A 171 9.56 -1.73 1.87
N ASP A 172 10.37 -2.76 1.66
CA ASP A 172 11.39 -2.84 0.59
C ASP A 172 10.76 -3.00 -0.81
N SER A 173 9.51 -3.45 -0.89
CA SER A 173 8.82 -3.74 -2.16
C SER A 173 7.77 -2.71 -2.57
N VAL A 174 7.63 -1.59 -1.85
CA VAL A 174 6.61 -0.57 -2.16
C VAL A 174 6.76 -0.02 -3.57
N GLU A 175 7.96 0.43 -3.94
CA GLU A 175 8.20 1.02 -5.27
C GLU A 175 7.99 -0.01 -6.39
N PHE A 176 8.41 -1.25 -6.16
CA PHE A 176 8.17 -2.36 -7.08
C PHE A 176 6.67 -2.59 -7.28
N GLY A 177 5.89 -2.68 -6.19
CA GLY A 177 4.45 -2.91 -6.26
C GLY A 177 3.72 -1.76 -6.95
N MET A 178 4.08 -0.52 -6.65
CA MET A 178 3.49 0.66 -7.29
C MET A 178 3.70 0.70 -8.79
N TYR A 179 4.80 0.15 -9.28
CA TYR A 179 5.09 0.10 -10.72
C TYR A 179 4.49 -1.14 -11.40
N VAL A 180 4.65 -2.32 -10.81
CA VAL A 180 4.24 -3.59 -11.44
C VAL A 180 2.75 -3.88 -11.29
N HIS A 181 2.14 -3.42 -10.20
CA HIS A 181 0.74 -3.68 -9.86
C HIS A 181 -0.01 -2.38 -9.60
N ASP A 182 0.13 -1.43 -10.53
CA ASP A 182 -0.66 -0.22 -10.49
C ASP A 182 -2.13 -0.50 -10.87
N ILE A 183 -3.03 0.36 -10.43
CA ILE A 183 -4.38 0.40 -10.98
C ILE A 183 -4.22 1.08 -12.33
N GLU A 184 -4.36 0.32 -13.41
CA GLU A 184 -4.54 0.91 -14.72
C GLU A 184 -5.77 1.83 -14.61
N GLU A 185 -5.58 3.14 -14.70
CA GLU A 185 -6.68 4.03 -15.04
C GLU A 185 -7.10 3.59 -16.43
N ASP A 186 -8.24 2.89 -16.52
CA ASP A 186 -8.98 2.78 -17.77
C ASP A 186 -9.23 4.23 -18.20
N LEU A 187 -8.35 4.77 -19.04
CA LEU A 187 -8.66 5.92 -19.87
C LEU A 187 -9.75 5.38 -20.79
N ASP A 188 -11.00 5.51 -20.32
CA ASP A 188 -12.17 5.37 -21.16
C ASP A 188 -11.98 6.37 -22.31
N ASP A 189 -11.46 5.88 -23.42
CA ASP A 189 -11.46 6.56 -24.71
C ASP A 189 -12.93 6.74 -25.11
N GLU A 190 -13.53 7.87 -24.70
CA GLU A 190 -14.78 8.40 -25.27
C GLU A 190 -14.60 8.87 -26.72
#